data_AF-A0AA40RCV2-F1
#
_entry.id   AF-A0AA40RCV2-F1
#
_cell.length_a   1.000
_cell.length_b   1.000
_cell.length_c   1.000
_cell.angle_alpha   90.00
_cell.angle_beta   90.00
_cell.angle_gamma   90.00
#
_symmetry.space_group_name_H-M   'P 1'
#
loop_
_entity.id
_entity.type
_entity.pdbx_description
1 polymer ?
#
loop_
_entity_poly.entity_id
_entity_poly.type
_entity_poly.pdbx_seq_one_letter_code
_entity_poly.pdbx_strand_id
1 'polypeptide(L)'
;MLTCAMTTSGALAAQAAAADAAPHALPTINVTARGAPLDPLSRVLDTGSRLGLSSLDTPASVETVTAEAIATRGDHTVLDAVTRATGFSGAAAPGNGGTALSVRIPRKPNAHSTLKRTPIPRLSEHAFHAQANAADVATRA
;
A
#
# COMPACT_ATOMS: atom_id res chain seq x y z
N MET A 1 -102.59 -24.23 -46.86
CA MET A 1 -102.85 -22.98 -46.11
C MET A 1 -102.15 -23.16 -44.76
N LEU A 2 -101.17 -22.41 -44.28
CA LEU A 2 -100.58 -21.12 -44.64
C LEU A 2 -99.43 -20.90 -43.59
N THR A 3 -98.16 -20.75 -44.04
CA THR A 3 -97.00 -19.96 -43.48
C THR A 3 -96.55 -20.07 -42.00
N CYS A 4 -95.24 -20.24 -41.71
CA CYS A 4 -94.14 -19.24 -41.48
C CYS A 4 -94.25 -18.54 -40.08
N ALA A 5 -93.23 -18.25 -39.24
CA ALA A 5 -91.80 -17.94 -39.39
C ALA A 5 -91.06 -18.04 -38.01
N MET A 6 -89.81 -18.49 -37.95
CA MET A 6 -88.55 -17.73 -37.70
C MET A 6 -88.33 -17.06 -36.31
N THR A 7 -87.36 -17.63 -35.58
CA THR A 7 -86.23 -17.03 -34.80
C THR A 7 -86.37 -15.68 -34.08
N THR A 8 -85.99 -15.64 -32.80
CA THR A 8 -85.13 -14.58 -32.24
C THR A 8 -84.15 -15.14 -31.20
N SER A 9 -82.85 -14.96 -31.49
CA SER A 9 -81.73 -15.19 -30.59
C SER A 9 -81.71 -14.13 -29.48
N GLY A 10 -81.72 -14.56 -28.22
CA GLY A 10 -81.45 -13.70 -27.07
C GLY A 10 -80.06 -14.00 -26.50
N ALA A 11 -79.10 -13.10 -26.72
CA ALA A 11 -77.76 -13.18 -26.17
C ALA A 11 -77.81 -13.01 -24.64
N LEU A 12 -77.39 -14.02 -23.87
CA LEU A 12 -76.97 -13.81 -22.49
C LEU A 12 -75.62 -13.10 -22.52
N ALA A 13 -75.65 -11.80 -22.23
CA ALA A 13 -74.46 -11.02 -21.95
C ALA A 13 -73.76 -11.61 -20.72
N ALA A 14 -72.55 -12.13 -20.92
CA ALA A 14 -71.66 -12.50 -19.84
C ALA A 14 -71.27 -11.23 -19.06
N GLN A 15 -71.76 -11.09 -17.83
CA GLN A 15 -71.23 -10.12 -16.89
C GLN A 15 -69.79 -10.54 -16.54
N ALA A 16 -68.81 -9.87 -17.15
CA ALA A 16 -67.43 -9.94 -16.68
C ALA A 16 -67.37 -9.18 -15.35
N ALA A 17 -67.42 -9.94 -14.24
CA ALA A 17 -67.05 -9.41 -12.93
C ALA A 17 -65.56 -9.09 -12.99
N ALA A 18 -65.22 -7.80 -13.12
CA ALA A 18 -63.87 -7.32 -12.88
C ALA A 18 -63.55 -7.62 -11.41
N ALA A 19 -62.73 -8.64 -11.17
CA ALA A 19 -62.13 -8.85 -9.87
C ALA A 19 -61.26 -7.63 -9.55
N ASP A 20 -61.66 -6.88 -8.52
CA ASP A 20 -60.88 -5.80 -7.94
C ASP A 20 -59.58 -6.39 -7.38
N ALA A 21 -58.52 -6.33 -8.19
CA ALA A 21 -57.19 -6.79 -7.81
C ALA A 21 -56.57 -5.75 -6.88
N ALA A 22 -57.00 -5.75 -5.61
CA ALA A 22 -56.37 -4.96 -4.57
C ALA A 22 -54.87 -5.31 -4.48
N PRO A 23 -53.96 -4.33 -4.66
CA PRO A 23 -52.53 -4.60 -4.68
C PRO A 23 -52.09 -5.12 -3.31
N HIS A 24 -51.53 -6.33 -3.29
CA HIS A 24 -50.94 -6.90 -2.08
C HIS A 24 -49.65 -6.16 -1.76
N ALA A 25 -49.69 -5.30 -0.74
CA ALA A 25 -48.53 -4.55 -0.27
C ALA A 25 -47.60 -5.47 0.54
N LEU A 26 -46.44 -5.82 -0.02
CA LEU A 26 -45.40 -6.58 0.65
C LEU A 26 -44.56 -5.66 1.56
N PRO A 27 -44.10 -6.14 2.72
CA PRO A 27 -43.21 -5.37 3.59
C PRO A 27 -41.87 -5.12 2.88
N THR A 28 -41.39 -3.88 2.95
CA THR A 28 -40.08 -3.49 2.41
C THR A 28 -38.96 -4.14 3.23
N ILE A 29 -38.05 -4.85 2.54
CA ILE A 29 -36.85 -5.42 3.14
C ILE A 29 -35.65 -4.54 2.77
N ASN A 30 -34.96 -4.02 3.78
CA ASN A 30 -33.71 -3.29 3.59
C ASN A 30 -32.53 -4.27 3.60
N VAL A 31 -31.80 -4.38 2.50
CA VAL A 31 -30.61 -5.23 2.37
C VAL A 31 -29.38 -4.33 2.39
N THR A 32 -28.63 -4.36 3.49
CA THR A 32 -27.33 -3.69 3.60
C THR A 32 -26.22 -4.71 3.45
N ALA A 33 -25.31 -4.50 2.50
CA ALA A 33 -24.08 -5.27 2.41
C ALA A 33 -23.05 -4.68 3.39
N ARG A 34 -22.47 -5.51 4.26
CA ARG A 34 -21.19 -5.19 4.91
C ARG A 34 -20.08 -5.50 3.92
N GLY A 35 -19.32 -4.49 3.52
CA GLY A 35 -18.10 -4.71 2.76
C GLY A 35 -17.15 -5.61 3.55
N ALA A 36 -16.61 -6.64 2.88
CA ALA A 36 -15.52 -7.42 3.45
C ALA A 36 -14.33 -6.49 3.76
N PRO A 37 -13.49 -6.81 4.77
CA PRO A 37 -12.23 -6.10 4.98
C PRO A 37 -11.47 -6.05 3.64
N LEU A 38 -11.15 -4.85 3.18
CA LEU A 38 -10.44 -4.70 1.91
C LEU A 38 -9.05 -5.32 2.06
N ASP A 39 -8.75 -6.31 1.23
CA ASP A 39 -7.40 -6.84 1.07
C ASP A 39 -6.47 -5.66 0.74
N PRO A 40 -5.33 -5.47 1.42
CA PRO A 40 -4.39 -4.39 1.13
C PRO A 40 -4.03 -4.25 -0.36
N LEU A 41 -4.02 -5.35 -1.13
CA LEU A 41 -3.72 -5.30 -2.57
C LEU A 41 -4.87 -4.71 -3.41
N SER A 42 -6.12 -4.91 -2.98
CA SER A 42 -7.32 -4.37 -3.63
C SER A 42 -7.55 -2.88 -3.35
N ARG A 43 -6.80 -2.30 -2.40
CA ARG A 43 -6.94 -0.89 -2.04
C ARG A 43 -6.50 0.02 -3.20
N VAL A 44 -7.39 0.94 -3.56
CA VAL A 44 -7.14 2.05 -4.48
C VAL A 44 -6.10 3.00 -3.90
N LEU A 45 -5.12 3.37 -4.72
CA LEU A 45 -4.03 4.27 -4.36
C LEU A 45 -4.16 5.62 -5.07
N ASP A 46 -3.85 6.69 -4.35
CA ASP A 46 -3.81 8.06 -4.89
C ASP A 46 -2.42 8.42 -5.48
N THR A 47 -1.40 7.63 -5.14
CA THR A 47 -0.01 7.78 -5.60
C THR A 47 0.39 6.71 -6.61
N GLY A 48 1.54 6.88 -7.27
CA GLY A 48 1.99 5.98 -8.33
C GLY A 48 1.47 6.45 -9.70
N SER A 49 0.51 5.74 -10.28
CA SER A 49 -0.07 6.11 -11.58
C SER A 49 -1.05 7.29 -11.52
N ARG A 50 -1.63 7.59 -10.35
CA ARG A 50 -2.67 8.63 -10.15
C ARG A 50 -3.95 8.43 -10.98
N LEU A 51 -4.20 7.21 -11.46
CA LEU A 51 -5.41 6.85 -12.21
C LEU A 51 -6.48 6.17 -11.32
N GLY A 52 -6.31 6.22 -10.00
CA GLY A 52 -7.21 5.53 -9.05
C GLY A 52 -7.15 4.00 -9.17
N LEU A 53 -5.97 3.45 -9.47
CA LEU A 53 -5.76 2.01 -9.59
C LEU A 53 -5.57 1.36 -8.22
N SER A 54 -5.87 0.07 -8.13
CA SER A 54 -5.53 -0.75 -6.98
C SER A 54 -4.00 -0.94 -6.88
N SER A 55 -3.52 -1.38 -5.71
CA SER A 55 -2.09 -1.71 -5.55
C SER A 55 -1.65 -2.84 -6.48
N LEU A 56 -2.56 -3.80 -6.75
CA LEU A 56 -2.30 -4.93 -7.65
C LEU A 56 -2.19 -4.52 -9.12
N ASP A 57 -3.00 -3.55 -9.54
CA ASP A 57 -3.06 -3.11 -10.95
C ASP A 57 -2.08 -1.99 -11.29
N THR A 58 -1.37 -1.46 -10.28
CA THR A 58 -0.41 -0.37 -10.49
C THR A 58 0.91 -0.94 -11.05
N PRO A 59 1.40 -0.49 -12.23
CA PRO A 59 2.64 -1.00 -12.85
C PRO A 59 3.91 -0.40 -12.22
N ALA A 60 3.95 -0.31 -10.90
CA ALA A 60 5.06 0.20 -10.12
C ALA A 60 5.11 -0.51 -8.76
N SER A 61 6.28 -0.58 -8.14
CA SER A 61 6.37 -1.03 -6.76
C SER A 61 5.84 0.05 -5.82
N VAL A 62 4.75 -0.26 -5.13
CA VAL A 62 4.07 0.63 -4.19
C VAL A 62 3.85 -0.09 -2.85
N GLU A 63 4.01 0.63 -1.76
CA GLU A 63 3.70 0.18 -0.41
C GLU A 63 2.91 1.28 0.30
N THR A 64 1.94 0.92 1.12
CA THR A 64 1.16 1.90 1.87
C THR A 64 1.22 1.61 3.36
N VAL A 65 1.74 2.58 4.11
CA VAL A 65 1.77 2.54 5.57
C VAL A 65 0.42 3.08 6.09
N THR A 66 -0.35 2.23 6.77
CA THR A 66 -1.70 2.60 7.27
C THR A 66 -1.64 3.31 8.62
N ALA A 67 -2.68 4.06 8.96
CA ALA A 67 -2.79 4.70 10.27
C ALA A 67 -2.76 3.67 11.41
N GLU A 68 -3.40 2.51 11.22
CA GLU A 68 -3.33 1.40 12.18
C GLU A 68 -1.91 0.86 12.34
N ALA A 69 -1.15 0.74 11.25
CA ALA A 69 0.24 0.31 11.29
C ALA A 69 1.10 1.34 12.05
N ILE A 70 0.95 2.63 11.77
CA ILE A 70 1.65 3.73 12.46
C ILE A 70 1.37 3.68 13.97
N ALA A 71 0.09 3.53 14.35
CA ALA A 71 -0.33 3.47 15.75
C ALA A 71 0.22 2.22 16.46
N THR A 72 0.08 1.05 15.84
CA THR A 72 0.55 -0.23 16.41
C THR A 72 2.07 -0.25 16.56
N ARG A 73 2.79 0.39 15.64
CA ARG A 73 4.25 0.50 15.65
C ARG A 73 4.80 1.60 16.55
N GLY A 74 3.94 2.48 17.07
CA GLY A 74 4.35 3.64 17.86
C GLY A 74 5.20 4.64 17.07
N ASP A 75 4.94 4.80 15.77
CA ASP A 75 5.66 5.75 14.93
C ASP A 75 5.24 7.19 15.30
N HIS A 76 6.17 7.97 15.85
CA HIS A 76 5.91 9.35 16.30
C HIS A 76 6.18 10.39 15.21
N THR A 77 6.96 10.03 14.19
CA THR A 77 7.28 10.89 13.06
C THR A 77 7.09 10.16 11.73
N VAL A 78 6.91 10.93 10.65
CA VAL A 78 6.87 10.36 9.28
C VAL A 78 8.20 9.67 8.94
N LEU A 79 9.32 10.17 9.47
CA LEU A 79 10.63 9.58 9.26
C LEU A 79 10.71 8.18 9.87
N ASP A 80 10.17 7.99 11.08
CA ASP A 80 10.14 6.67 11.74
C ASP A 80 9.31 5.67 10.94
N ALA A 81 8.13 6.09 10.47
CA ALA A 81 7.25 5.26 9.67
C ALA A 81 7.89 4.88 8.32
N VAL A 82 8.48 5.85 7.62
CA VAL A 82 9.05 5.65 6.27
C VAL A 82 10.36 4.88 6.29
N THR A 83 11.23 5.09 7.28
CA THR A 83 12.50 4.34 7.36
C THR A 83 12.31 2.85 7.69
N ARG A 84 11.13 2.47 8.20
CA ARG A 84 10.72 1.06 8.37
C ARG A 84 10.06 0.46 7.13
N ALA A 85 9.70 1.28 6.13
CA ALA A 85 9.15 0.80 4.87
C ALA A 85 10.23 0.16 3.97
N THR A 86 9.81 -0.68 3.03
CA THR A 86 10.75 -1.48 2.24
C THR A 86 11.62 -0.62 1.33
N GLY A 87 12.94 -0.81 1.41
CA GLY A 87 13.90 -0.13 0.55
C GLY A 87 14.13 1.35 0.84
N PHE A 88 13.63 1.86 1.97
CA PHE A 88 13.92 3.20 2.50
C PHE A 88 15.03 3.14 3.57
N SER A 89 15.82 4.20 3.70
CA SER A 89 16.82 4.35 4.76
C SER A 89 17.04 5.82 5.11
N GLY A 90 17.30 6.10 6.39
CA GLY A 90 17.60 7.45 6.89
C GLY A 90 19.02 7.90 6.54
N ALA A 91 19.16 9.19 6.24
CA ALA A 91 20.44 9.87 6.00
C ALA A 91 20.51 11.19 6.79
N ALA A 92 19.96 11.19 8.00
CA ALA A 92 19.86 12.36 8.87
C ALA A 92 21.23 12.98 9.17
N ALA A 93 21.34 14.29 9.01
CA ALA A 93 22.51 15.08 9.39
C ALA A 93 22.07 16.49 9.83
N PRO A 94 22.85 17.19 10.68
CA PRO A 94 22.48 18.53 11.12
C PRO A 94 22.21 19.51 9.95
N GLY A 95 22.97 19.40 8.86
CA GLY A 95 22.81 20.26 7.68
C GLY A 95 21.55 20.02 6.85
N ASN A 96 20.80 18.94 7.09
CA ASN A 96 19.55 18.62 6.39
C ASN A 96 18.33 18.60 7.32
N GLY A 97 18.47 19.14 8.53
CA GLY A 97 17.39 19.15 9.53
C GLY A 97 16.96 17.75 10.00
N GLY A 98 17.77 16.72 9.73
CA GLY A 98 17.46 15.34 10.09
C GLY A 98 16.48 14.61 9.17
N THR A 99 16.05 15.21 8.05
CA THR A 99 14.94 14.67 7.23
C THR A 99 15.39 13.92 5.96
N ALA A 100 16.69 13.81 5.70
CA ALA A 100 17.14 13.16 4.47
C ALA A 100 16.88 11.64 4.48
N LEU A 101 16.48 11.13 3.32
CA LEU A 101 16.11 9.75 3.06
C LEU A 101 16.76 9.26 1.75
N SER A 102 17.08 7.98 1.70
CA SER A 102 17.52 7.29 0.48
C SER A 102 16.58 6.13 0.17
N VAL A 103 16.35 5.87 -1.12
CA VAL A 103 15.45 4.83 -1.61
C VAL A 103 16.14 4.04 -2.70
N ARG A 104 16.09 2.69 -2.59
CA ARG A 104 16.58 1.77 -3.63
C ARG A 104 17.99 2.12 -4.17
N ILE A 105 18.92 2.41 -3.24
CA ILE A 105 20.28 2.93 -3.51
C ILE A 105 20.87 2.43 -4.84
N PRO A 106 20.92 3.25 -5.90
CA PRO A 106 21.66 2.92 -7.09
C PRO A 106 23.15 3.22 -6.83
N ARG A 107 23.96 2.19 -6.63
CA ARG A 107 25.42 2.37 -6.55
C ARG A 107 25.96 2.71 -7.93
N LYS A 108 26.60 3.89 -8.06
CA LYS A 108 27.49 4.20 -9.20
C LYS A 108 28.58 3.11 -9.23
N PRO A 109 28.79 2.41 -10.36
CA PRO A 109 29.80 1.35 -10.45
C PRO A 109 31.25 1.86 -10.35
N ASN A 110 31.48 3.18 -10.28
CA ASN A 110 32.78 3.82 -10.42
C ASN A 110 32.93 5.11 -9.60
N ALA A 111 32.33 5.17 -8.41
CA ALA A 111 32.65 6.21 -7.44
C ALA A 111 34.10 6.02 -6.93
N HIS A 112 35.07 6.64 -7.61
CA HIS A 112 36.42 6.80 -7.07
C HIS A 112 36.30 7.63 -5.79
N SER A 113 36.60 7.00 -4.65
CA SER A 113 36.67 7.67 -3.36
C SER A 113 37.73 8.77 -3.44
N THR A 114 37.32 10.03 -3.57
CA THR A 114 38.21 11.20 -3.46
C THR A 114 38.51 11.52 -2.00
N LEU A 115 38.65 10.50 -1.15
CA LEU A 115 39.37 10.64 0.11
C LEU A 115 40.78 11.09 -0.25
N LYS A 116 41.04 12.40 -0.13
CA LYS A 116 42.38 12.97 -0.10
C LYS A 116 43.20 12.07 0.80
N ARG A 117 44.13 11.31 0.22
CA ARG A 117 45.10 10.51 0.96
C ARG A 117 45.86 11.49 1.84
N THR A 118 45.48 11.58 3.11
CA THR A 118 46.35 12.17 4.13
C THR A 118 47.66 11.39 4.04
N PRO A 119 48.81 12.06 3.85
CA PRO A 119 50.05 11.33 3.60
C PRO A 119 50.34 10.42 4.79
N ILE A 120 50.52 9.13 4.50
CA ILE A 120 51.01 8.15 5.46
C ILE A 120 52.40 8.66 5.90
N PRO A 121 52.65 8.91 7.19
CA PRO A 121 53.99 9.27 7.62
C PRO A 121 54.91 8.10 7.26
N ARG A 122 55.91 8.36 6.41
CA ARG A 122 57.02 7.43 6.17
C ARG A 122 57.78 7.31 7.49
N LEU A 123 57.45 6.28 8.27
CA LEU A 123 58.32 5.86 9.37
C LEU A 123 59.66 5.48 8.74
N SER A 124 60.66 6.34 8.94
CA SER A 124 62.05 6.01 8.63
C SER A 124 62.41 4.72 9.38
N GLU A 125 63.07 3.81 8.68
CA GLU A 125 63.31 2.40 9.07
C GLU A 125 64.01 2.21 10.43
N HIS A 126 64.56 3.28 11.03
CA HIS A 126 65.16 3.25 12.37
C HIS A 126 64.19 2.95 13.53
N ALA A 127 62.86 3.07 13.34
CA ALA A 127 61.90 2.81 14.42
C ALA A 127 61.55 1.31 14.63
N PHE A 128 61.85 0.43 13.67
CA PHE A 128 61.44 -0.98 13.75
C PHE A 128 62.25 -1.79 14.79
N HIS A 129 63.50 -1.40 15.07
CA HIS A 129 64.33 -2.12 16.04
C HIS A 129 64.11 -1.73 17.51
N ALA A 130 63.48 -0.60 17.81
CA ALA A 130 63.20 -0.20 19.19
C ALA A 130 61.95 -0.90 19.76
N GLN A 131 60.93 -1.17 18.94
CA GLN A 131 59.66 -1.78 19.40
C GLN A 131 59.81 -3.29 19.70
N ALA A 132 60.76 -3.98 19.06
CA ALA A 132 60.94 -5.43 19.24
C ALA A 132 61.57 -5.78 20.60
N ASN A 133 62.49 -4.95 21.13
CA ASN A 133 63.12 -5.21 22.43
C ASN A 133 62.23 -4.89 23.64
N ALA A 134 61.22 -4.02 23.47
CA ALA A 134 60.33 -3.65 24.57
C ALA A 134 59.31 -4.75 24.93
N ALA A 135 58.98 -5.63 23.98
CA ALA A 135 58.01 -6.70 24.20
C ALA A 135 58.61 -7.97 24.84
N ASP A 136 59.92 -8.25 24.66
CA ASP A 136 60.58 -9.46 25.19
C ASP A 136 60.98 -9.32 26.68
N VAL A 137 61.25 -8.10 27.15
CA VAL A 137 61.65 -7.86 28.56
C VAL A 137 60.48 -7.97 29.54
N ALA A 138 59.23 -7.80 29.09
CA ALA A 138 58.06 -7.87 29.96
C ALA A 138 57.60 -9.30 30.33
N THR A 139 58.22 -10.35 29.76
CA THR A 139 57.83 -11.77 29.99
C THR A 139 58.90 -12.61 30.69
N ARG A 140 60.04 -12.02 31.09
CA ARG A 140 61.05 -12.70 31.92
C ARG A 140 61.11 -12.07 33.32
N ALA A 141 60.42 -12.70 34.25
CA ALA A 141 60.86 -12.82 35.63
C ALA A 141 61.97 -13.89 35.72
#